data_AF-F0RCZ6-F1
#
_entry.id   AF-F0RCZ6-F1
#
_cell.length_a   1.000
_cell.length_b   1.000
_cell.length_c   1.000
_cell.angle_alpha   90.00
_cell.angle_beta   90.00
_cell.angle_gamma   90.00
#
_symmetry.space_group_name_H-M   'P 1'
#
loop_
_entity.id
_entity.type
_entity.pdbx_description
1 polymer ?
#
loop_
_entity_poly.entity_id
_entity_poly.type
_entity_poly.pdbx_seq_one_letter_code
_entity_poly.pdbx_strand_id
1 'polypeptide(L)'
;MTFSKKEFLWFLGAVLTSFLTLVLIFGIDGFKADETIDINIHDTYFVFSNTPFFWFLGALIFFVIYFFRMIRGKFKNVFVGILVLLFCLGLILLLSKIIYVVDSFLQSTIGFQESGGDKEISPVTKILSAFTNVLFVIKVLFLLILSYSAYRIGKTRG
;
A
#
# COMPACT_ATOMS: atom_id res chain seq x y z
N MET A 1 -7.51 -1.94 29.36
CA MET A 1 -7.31 -2.74 28.12
C MET A 1 -6.16 -3.70 28.41
N THR A 2 -6.44 -4.93 28.81
CA THR A 2 -5.39 -5.88 29.19
C THR A 2 -4.85 -6.57 27.94
N PHE A 3 -3.57 -6.34 27.63
CA PHE A 3 -2.88 -6.99 26.53
C PHE A 3 -2.69 -8.46 26.88
N SER A 4 -3.48 -9.36 26.28
CA SER A 4 -3.38 -10.79 26.59
C SER A 4 -2.16 -11.41 25.90
N LYS A 5 -1.53 -12.41 26.54
CA LYS A 5 -0.42 -13.19 25.95
C LYS A 5 -0.78 -13.75 24.57
N LYS A 6 -2.06 -14.06 24.35
CA LYS A 6 -2.58 -14.52 23.06
C LYS A 6 -2.51 -13.44 21.98
N GLU A 7 -2.85 -12.19 22.29
CA GLU A 7 -2.73 -11.08 21.33
C GLU A 7 -1.28 -10.82 20.95
N PHE A 8 -0.36 -10.94 21.92
CA PHE A 8 1.07 -10.83 21.66
C PHE A 8 1.57 -11.93 20.70
N LEU A 9 1.18 -13.18 20.94
CA LEU A 9 1.57 -14.30 20.06
C LEU A 9 1.04 -14.11 18.63
N TRP A 10 -0.20 -13.62 18.49
CA TRP A 10 -0.77 -13.29 17.18
C TRP A 10 -0.01 -12.17 16.47
N PHE A 11 0.38 -11.12 17.21
CA PHE A 11 1.18 -10.03 16.66
C PHE A 11 2.56 -10.51 16.21
N LEU A 12 3.24 -11.31 17.03
CA LEU A 12 4.53 -11.88 16.68
C LEU A 12 4.45 -12.78 15.44
N GLY A 13 3.40 -13.60 15.34
CA GLY A 13 3.14 -14.42 14.15
C GLY A 13 2.91 -13.57 12.89
N ALA A 14 2.18 -12.46 13.00
CA ALA A 14 1.97 -11.53 11.90
C ALA A 14 3.30 -10.86 11.47
N VAL A 15 4.12 -10.43 12.43
CA VAL A 15 5.46 -9.87 12.15
C VAL A 15 6.33 -10.88 11.41
N LEU A 16 6.42 -12.12 11.90
CA LEU A 16 7.23 -13.17 11.28
C LEU A 16 6.74 -13.48 9.85
N THR A 17 5.43 -13.60 9.67
CA THR A 17 4.83 -13.90 8.35
C THR A 17 5.10 -12.77 7.35
N SER A 18 4.92 -11.51 7.76
CA SER A 18 5.23 -10.35 6.94
C SER A 18 6.72 -10.31 6.58
N PHE A 19 7.60 -10.54 7.57
CA PHE A 19 9.04 -10.56 7.35
C PHE A 19 9.46 -11.62 6.33
N LEU A 20 9.00 -12.87 6.51
CA LEU A 20 9.30 -13.97 5.58
C LEU A 20 8.78 -13.67 4.16
N THR A 21 7.58 -13.11 4.05
CA THR A 21 7.00 -12.76 2.75
C THR A 21 7.80 -11.66 2.05
N LEU A 22 8.23 -10.64 2.79
CA LEU A 22 9.07 -9.56 2.25
C LEU A 22 10.44 -10.08 1.79
N VAL A 23 11.08 -10.93 2.59
CA VAL A 23 12.36 -11.58 2.20
C VAL A 23 12.18 -12.47 0.98
N LEU A 24 11.06 -13.19 0.84
CA LEU A 24 10.81 -14.03 -0.33
C LEU A 24 10.61 -13.23 -1.63
N ILE A 25 10.03 -12.04 -1.53
CA ILE A 25 9.70 -11.21 -2.71
C ILE A 25 10.86 -10.30 -3.10
N PHE A 26 11.51 -9.67 -2.12
CA PHE A 26 12.55 -8.66 -2.36
C PHE A 26 13.96 -9.12 -1.97
N GLY A 27 14.12 -10.32 -1.42
CA GLY A 27 15.38 -10.75 -0.83
C GLY A 27 15.71 -10.00 0.47
N ILE A 28 16.91 -10.26 1.00
CA ILE A 28 17.48 -9.50 2.13
C ILE A 28 17.86 -8.08 1.68
N ASP A 29 18.22 -7.98 0.40
CA ASP A 29 18.63 -6.77 -0.29
C ASP A 29 17.53 -5.70 -0.27
N GLY A 30 16.26 -6.07 -0.43
CA GLY A 30 15.13 -5.13 -0.35
C GLY A 30 14.96 -4.35 0.97
N PHE A 31 15.69 -4.71 2.03
CA PHE A 31 15.74 -3.94 3.28
C PHE A 31 16.75 -2.78 3.25
N LYS A 32 17.59 -2.70 2.21
CA LYS A 32 18.51 -1.58 1.99
C LYS A 32 17.72 -0.37 1.48
N ALA A 33 18.01 0.79 2.05
CA ALA A 33 17.29 2.04 1.73
C ALA A 33 17.58 2.57 0.31
N ASP A 34 18.73 2.21 -0.26
CA ASP A 34 19.20 2.73 -1.56
C ASP A 34 18.83 1.83 -2.74
N GLU A 35 18.03 0.80 -2.51
CA GLU A 35 17.65 -0.11 -3.58
C GLU A 35 16.53 0.43 -4.45
N THR A 36 16.68 0.18 -5.74
CA THR A 36 15.75 0.57 -6.78
C THR A 36 15.08 -0.65 -7.39
N ILE A 37 13.82 -0.45 -7.78
CA ILE A 37 13.12 -1.40 -8.63
C ILE A 37 13.34 -0.93 -10.06
N ASP A 38 14.03 -1.76 -10.82
CA ASP A 38 14.28 -1.54 -12.24
C ASP A 38 13.20 -2.24 -13.05
N ILE A 39 12.32 -1.47 -13.69
CA ILE A 39 11.27 -1.99 -14.58
C ILE A 39 11.66 -1.66 -16.01
N ASN A 40 11.97 -2.70 -16.78
CA ASN A 40 12.22 -2.56 -18.21
C ASN A 40 10.89 -2.71 -18.98
N ILE A 41 10.39 -1.60 -19.55
CA ILE A 41 9.20 -1.60 -20.41
C ILE A 41 9.64 -1.16 -21.82
N HIS A 42 9.72 -2.13 -22.73
CA HIS A 42 10.28 -1.96 -24.08
C HIS A 42 11.73 -1.44 -24.05
N ASP A 43 11.95 -0.20 -24.51
CA ASP A 43 13.27 0.45 -24.57
C ASP A 43 13.44 1.53 -23.48
N THR A 44 12.46 1.68 -22.58
CA THR A 44 12.50 2.68 -21.52
C THR A 44 12.79 2.01 -20.18
N TYR A 45 13.86 2.46 -19.54
CA TYR A 45 14.28 2.01 -18.22
C TYR A 45 13.64 2.89 -17.14
N PHE A 46 12.80 2.29 -16.29
CA PHE A 46 12.20 2.97 -15.16
C PHE A 46 12.85 2.52 -13.86
N VAL A 47 13.49 3.47 -13.19
CA VAL A 47 14.16 3.26 -11.89
C VAL A 47 13.38 4.01 -10.83
N PHE A 48 12.74 3.29 -9.92
CA PHE A 48 12.02 3.88 -8.79
C PHE A 48 12.59 3.34 -7.47
N SER A 49 12.61 4.17 -6.42
CA SER A 49 12.95 3.70 -5.08
C SER A 49 12.00 2.57 -4.66
N ASN A 50 12.57 1.46 -4.19
CA ASN A 50 11.80 0.30 -3.73
C ASN A 50 11.03 0.57 -2.42
N THR A 51 11.45 1.60 -1.68
CA THR A 51 11.09 1.80 -0.27
C THR A 51 9.58 2.02 -0.08
N PRO A 52 8.88 2.87 -0.85
CA PRO A 52 7.42 3.03 -0.70
C PRO A 52 6.65 1.74 -0.98
N PHE A 53 7.10 0.94 -1.96
CA PHE A 53 6.48 -0.33 -2.33
C PHE A 53 6.73 -1.41 -1.27
N PHE A 54 7.93 -1.46 -0.72
CA PHE A 54 8.30 -2.36 0.38
C PHE A 54 7.41 -2.11 1.61
N TRP A 55 7.31 -0.86 2.07
CA TRP A 55 6.46 -0.51 3.19
C TRP A 55 4.97 -0.72 2.91
N PHE A 56 4.54 -0.46 1.68
CA PHE A 56 3.17 -0.73 1.25
C PHE A 56 2.84 -2.22 1.35
N LEU A 57 3.70 -3.10 0.84
CA LEU A 57 3.47 -4.53 0.88
C LEU A 57 3.49 -5.07 2.32
N GLY A 58 4.43 -4.61 3.15
CA GLY A 58 4.47 -4.95 4.57
C GLY A 58 3.17 -4.54 5.28
N ALA A 59 2.74 -3.29 5.12
CA ALA A 59 1.49 -2.80 5.69
C ALA A 59 0.27 -3.57 5.16
N LEU A 60 0.29 -4.00 3.90
CA LEU A 60 -0.80 -4.75 3.27
C LEU A 60 -0.96 -6.13 3.90
N ILE A 61 0.14 -6.85 4.13
CA ILE A 61 0.11 -8.17 4.77
C ILE A 61 -0.45 -8.05 6.19
N PHE A 62 0.03 -7.08 6.98
CA PHE A 62 -0.51 -6.82 8.31
C PHE A 62 -2.00 -6.49 8.28
N PHE A 63 -2.41 -5.61 7.37
CA PHE A 63 -3.80 -5.26 7.19
C PHE A 63 -4.65 -6.48 6.89
N VAL A 64 -4.28 -7.32 5.92
CA VAL A 64 -5.06 -8.51 5.53
C VAL A 64 -5.22 -9.48 6.70
N ILE A 65 -4.14 -9.79 7.42
CA ILE A 65 -4.16 -10.71 8.57
C ILE A 65 -5.16 -10.19 9.64
N TYR A 66 -5.03 -8.92 10.02
CA TYR A 66 -5.86 -8.35 11.07
C TYR A 66 -7.29 -8.06 10.63
N PHE A 67 -7.50 -7.69 9.37
CA PHE A 67 -8.82 -7.47 8.79
C PHE A 67 -9.62 -8.76 8.76
N PHE A 68 -9.01 -9.86 8.30
CA PHE A 68 -9.68 -11.16 8.32
C PHE A 68 -10.02 -11.62 9.75
N ARG A 69 -9.11 -11.39 10.69
CA ARG A 69 -9.32 -11.67 12.11
C ARG A 69 -10.44 -10.81 12.71
N MET A 70 -10.55 -9.55 12.30
CA MET A 70 -11.65 -8.67 12.69
C MET A 70 -13.00 -9.20 12.22
N ILE A 71 -13.09 -9.60 10.95
CA ILE A 71 -14.31 -10.16 10.36
C ILE A 71 -14.72 -11.44 11.09
N ARG A 72 -13.78 -12.38 11.28
CA ARG A 72 -14.03 -13.62 12.06
C ARG A 72 -14.44 -13.34 13.50
N GLY A 73 -13.83 -12.34 14.13
CA GLY A 73 -14.18 -11.88 15.48
C GLY A 73 -15.46 -11.05 15.55
N LYS A 74 -16.16 -10.82 14.43
CA LYS A 74 -17.38 -10.00 14.33
C LYS A 74 -17.22 -8.63 15.01
N PHE A 75 -16.05 -7.99 14.86
CA PHE A 75 -15.75 -6.67 15.43
C PHE A 75 -15.75 -6.59 16.97
N LYS A 76 -15.77 -7.72 17.69
CA LYS A 76 -15.79 -7.74 19.16
C LYS A 76 -14.45 -7.35 19.79
N ASN A 77 -13.32 -7.68 19.14
CA ASN A 77 -12.00 -7.38 19.65
C ASN A 77 -11.55 -5.98 19.20
N VAL A 78 -11.56 -5.04 20.15
CA VAL A 78 -11.18 -3.64 19.94
C VAL A 78 -9.72 -3.48 19.55
N PHE A 79 -8.82 -4.27 20.13
CA PHE A 79 -7.39 -4.16 19.83
C PHE A 79 -7.13 -4.45 18.35
N VAL A 80 -7.73 -5.52 17.85
CA VAL A 80 -7.75 -5.86 16.41
C VAL A 80 -8.44 -4.77 15.60
N GLY A 81 -9.55 -4.22 16.13
CA GLY A 81 -10.19 -2.98 15.72
C GLY A 81 -9.23 -1.87 15.32
N ILE A 82 -8.49 -1.41 16.32
CA ILE A 82 -7.56 -0.28 16.24
C ILE A 82 -6.41 -0.59 15.28
N LEU A 83 -5.85 -1.80 15.33
CA LEU A 83 -4.79 -2.21 14.42
C LEU A 83 -5.21 -2.11 12.96
N VAL A 84 -6.39 -2.61 12.60
CA VAL A 84 -6.88 -2.51 11.22
C VAL A 84 -7.10 -1.07 10.80
N LEU A 85 -7.68 -0.22 11.66
CA LEU A 85 -7.83 1.20 11.35
C LEU A 85 -6.48 1.86 11.10
N LEU A 86 -5.49 1.58 11.95
CA LEU A 86 -4.13 2.11 11.84
C LEU A 86 -3.44 1.66 10.55
N PHE A 87 -3.44 0.37 10.25
CA PHE A 87 -2.82 -0.14 9.02
C PHE A 87 -3.59 0.29 7.76
N CYS A 88 -4.92 0.37 7.81
CA CYS A 88 -5.72 0.88 6.70
C CYS A 88 -5.41 2.35 6.40
N LEU A 89 -5.31 3.18 7.44
CA LEU A 89 -4.89 4.57 7.31
C LEU A 89 -3.47 4.67 6.74
N GLY A 90 -2.54 3.85 7.24
CA GLY A 90 -1.18 3.77 6.72
C GLY A 90 -1.13 3.41 5.23
N LEU A 91 -1.94 2.43 4.80
CA LEU A 91 -2.06 2.05 3.39
C LEU A 91 -2.60 3.19 2.51
N ILE A 92 -3.57 3.96 2.99
CA ILE A 92 -4.10 5.13 2.28
C ILE A 92 -2.99 6.19 2.09
N LEU A 93 -2.18 6.44 3.13
CA LEU A 93 -1.06 7.39 3.06
C LEU A 93 0.04 6.90 2.11
N LEU A 94 0.40 5.61 2.17
CA LEU A 94 1.38 5.00 1.28
C LEU A 94 0.91 5.01 -0.18
N LEU A 95 -0.36 4.67 -0.45
CA LEU A 95 -0.96 4.80 -1.79
C LEU A 95 -0.90 6.23 -2.29
N SER A 96 -1.16 7.21 -1.43
CA SER A 96 -1.09 8.63 -1.80
C SER A 96 0.34 9.03 -2.18
N LYS A 97 1.35 8.51 -1.46
CA LYS A 97 2.76 8.72 -1.80
C LYS A 97 3.14 8.04 -3.12
N ILE A 98 2.71 6.81 -3.36
CA ILE A 98 2.98 6.09 -4.62
C ILE A 98 2.33 6.83 -5.80
N ILE A 99 1.05 7.22 -5.67
CA ILE A 99 0.34 8.02 -6.68
C ILE A 99 1.09 9.32 -6.98
N TYR A 100 1.50 10.06 -5.94
CA TYR A 100 2.25 11.30 -6.10
C TYR A 100 3.57 11.10 -6.85
N VAL A 101 4.31 10.04 -6.52
CA VAL A 101 5.57 9.71 -7.21
C VAL A 101 5.28 9.44 -8.69
N VAL A 102 4.34 8.55 -9.01
CA VAL A 102 3.99 8.23 -10.41
C VAL A 102 3.51 9.47 -11.19
N ASP A 103 2.67 10.30 -10.58
CA ASP A 103 2.17 11.53 -11.21
C ASP A 103 3.27 12.56 -11.46
N SER A 104 4.27 12.66 -10.57
CA SER A 104 5.42 13.54 -10.79
C SER A 104 6.26 13.12 -12.01
N PHE A 105 6.41 11.81 -12.24
CA PHE A 105 7.06 11.27 -13.44
C PHE A 105 6.23 11.48 -14.71
N LEU A 106 4.90 11.39 -14.61
CA LEU A 106 4.00 11.72 -15.72
C LEU A 106 4.14 13.19 -16.13
N GLN A 107 4.14 14.10 -15.16
CA GLN A 107 4.29 15.54 -15.42
C GLN A 107 5.65 15.89 -16.01
N SER A 108 6.74 15.29 -15.53
CA SER A 108 8.06 15.52 -16.13
C SER A 108 8.08 15.07 -17.60
N THR A 109 7.52 13.89 -17.91
CA THR A 109 7.51 13.34 -19.27
C THR A 109 6.68 14.21 -20.23
N ILE A 110 5.51 14.68 -19.80
CA ILE A 110 4.63 15.54 -20.61
C ILE A 110 5.23 16.94 -20.81
N GLY A 111 5.85 17.51 -19.76
CA GLY A 111 6.50 18.82 -19.83
C GLY A 111 7.67 18.88 -20.82
N PHE A 112 8.37 17.76 -21.07
CA PHE A 112 9.38 17.68 -22.13
C PHE A 112 8.76 17.63 -23.55
N GLN A 113 7.59 17.02 -23.73
CA GLN A 113 6.94 16.92 -25.05
C GLN A 113 6.30 18.25 -25.52
N GLU A 114 5.88 19.13 -24.61
CA GLU A 114 5.29 20.42 -25.01
C GLU A 114 6.27 21.36 -25.71
N SER A 115 7.58 21.13 -25.59
CA SER A 115 8.60 21.98 -26.23
C SER A 115 8.93 21.61 -27.68
N GLY A 116 8.39 20.50 -28.21
CA GLY A 116 8.66 20.08 -29.59
C GLY A 116 7.50 19.29 -30.18
N GLY A 117 6.64 19.98 -30.94
CA GLY A 117 5.79 19.45 -32.03
C GLY A 117 4.91 18.22 -31.78
N ASP A 118 3.59 18.42 -31.91
CA ASP A 118 2.49 17.44 -31.90
C ASP A 118 2.33 16.53 -30.67
N LYS A 119 1.11 16.57 -30.10
CA LYS A 119 0.69 15.85 -28.89
C LYS A 119 0.52 14.34 -29.12
N GLU A 120 1.57 13.65 -29.55
CA GLU A 120 1.55 12.19 -29.54
C GLU A 120 1.77 11.70 -28.10
N ILE A 121 0.67 11.42 -27.40
CA ILE A 121 0.72 10.84 -26.06
C ILE A 121 1.38 9.47 -26.18
N SER A 122 2.60 9.35 -25.65
CA SER A 122 3.36 8.10 -25.69
C SER A 122 2.54 6.94 -25.08
N PRO A 123 2.67 5.70 -25.60
CA PRO A 123 2.04 4.52 -25.01
C PRO A 123 2.32 4.37 -23.52
N VAL A 124 3.51 4.78 -23.09
CA VAL A 124 3.97 4.73 -21.70
C VAL A 124 3.18 5.70 -20.81
N THR A 125 2.93 6.92 -21.27
CA THR A 125 2.09 7.90 -20.54
C THR A 125 0.66 7.39 -20.35
N LYS A 126 0.11 6.66 -21.34
CA LYS A 126 -1.22 6.02 -21.22
C LYS A 126 -1.23 4.89 -20.18
N ILE A 127 -0.20 4.05 -20.16
CA ILE A 127 -0.08 2.95 -19.19
C ILE A 127 0.07 3.50 -17.76
N LEU A 128 0.97 4.48 -17.56
CA LEU A 128 1.20 5.09 -16.26
C LEU A 128 -0.04 5.82 -15.73
N SER A 129 -0.76 6.57 -16.58
CA SER A 129 -2.02 7.22 -16.17
C SER A 129 -3.12 6.20 -15.83
N ALA A 130 -3.25 5.11 -16.60
CA ALA A 130 -4.16 4.02 -16.25
C ALA A 130 -3.78 3.37 -14.90
N PHE A 131 -2.49 3.16 -14.66
CA PHE A 131 -1.97 2.63 -13.40
C PHE A 131 -2.31 3.56 -12.22
N THR A 132 -2.09 4.87 -12.34
CA THR A 132 -2.49 5.86 -11.32
C THR A 132 -3.99 5.78 -11.03
N ASN A 133 -4.83 5.71 -12.06
CA ASN A 133 -6.28 5.62 -11.90
C ASN A 133 -6.70 4.35 -11.12
N VAL A 134 -6.07 3.21 -11.41
CA VAL A 134 -6.30 1.97 -10.67
C VAL A 134 -5.91 2.12 -9.20
N LEU A 135 -4.74 2.70 -8.91
CA LEU A 135 -4.30 2.97 -7.53
C LEU A 135 -5.26 3.90 -6.79
N PHE A 136 -5.80 4.91 -7.49
CA PHE A 136 -6.81 5.81 -6.93
C PHE A 136 -8.10 5.08 -6.56
N VAL A 137 -8.62 4.21 -7.42
CA VAL A 137 -9.79 3.39 -7.13
C VAL A 137 -9.54 2.49 -5.91
N ILE A 138 -8.37 1.85 -5.82
CA ILE A 138 -7.99 1.03 -4.67
C ILE A 138 -7.95 1.88 -3.38
N LYS A 139 -7.42 3.11 -3.44
CA LYS A 139 -7.42 4.03 -2.29
C LYS A 139 -8.84 4.37 -1.82
N VAL A 140 -9.77 4.61 -2.75
CA VAL A 140 -11.19 4.85 -2.42
C VAL A 140 -11.80 3.62 -1.74
N LEU A 141 -11.49 2.41 -2.20
CA LEU A 141 -11.94 1.18 -1.53
C LEU A 141 -11.42 1.08 -0.09
N PHE A 142 -10.15 1.41 0.15
CA PHE A 142 -9.62 1.45 1.51
C PHE A 142 -10.30 2.50 2.39
N LEU A 143 -10.66 3.67 1.85
CA LEU A 143 -11.42 4.68 2.59
C LEU A 143 -12.82 4.18 2.98
N LEU A 144 -13.49 3.44 2.08
CA LEU A 144 -14.78 2.81 2.39
C LEU A 144 -14.62 1.75 3.48
N ILE A 145 -13.57 0.91 3.40
CA ILE A 145 -13.28 -0.10 4.42
C ILE A 145 -12.97 0.55 5.77
N LEU A 146 -12.18 1.62 5.80
CA LEU A 146 -11.86 2.38 7.00
C LEU A 146 -13.13 2.92 7.66
N SER A 147 -13.97 3.59 6.87
CA SER A 147 -15.23 4.19 7.33
C SER A 147 -16.19 3.14 7.87
N TYR A 148 -16.37 2.04 7.12
CA TYR A 148 -17.22 0.92 7.53
C TYR A 148 -16.71 0.26 8.82
N SER A 149 -15.41 -0.01 8.90
CA SER A 149 -14.81 -0.67 10.06
C SER A 149 -14.91 0.21 11.31
N ALA A 150 -14.66 1.52 11.18
CA ALA A 150 -14.80 2.48 12.26
C ALA A 150 -16.25 2.53 12.78
N TYR A 151 -17.23 2.62 11.87
CA TYR A 151 -18.66 2.59 12.23
C TYR A 151 -19.04 1.30 12.97
N ARG A 152 -18.62 0.13 12.47
CA ARG A 152 -18.93 -1.17 13.07
C ARG A 152 -18.31 -1.34 14.46
N ILE A 153 -17.07 -0.86 14.65
CA ILE A 153 -16.40 -0.86 15.96
C ILE A 153 -17.15 0.06 16.94
N GLY A 154 -17.59 1.24 16.49
CA GLY A 154 -18.38 2.18 17.29
C GLY A 154 -19.73 1.61 17.71
N LYS A 155 -20.50 1.07 16.76
CA LYS A 155 -21.82 0.46 17.03
C LYS A 155 -21.76 -0.75 17.97
N THR A 156 -20.67 -1.51 17.97
CA THR A 156 -20.54 -2.67 18.87
C THR A 156 -20.34 -2.22 20.33
N ARG A 157 -20.11 -0.93 20.58
CA ARG A 157 -19.78 -0.35 21.89
C ARG A 157 -20.83 0.60 22.44
N GLY A 158 -21.68 1.18 21.59
CA GLY A 158 -22.85 1.96 22.00
C GLY A 158 -24.07 1.06 22.14
#